data_AF-A0A7S0CNV9-F1
#
_entry.id   AF-A0A7S0CNV9-F1
#
_cell.length_a   1.000
_cell.length_b   1.000
_cell.length_c   1.000
_cell.angle_alpha   90.00
_cell.angle_beta   90.00
_cell.angle_gamma   90.00
#
_symmetry.space_group_name_H-M   'P 1'
#
loop_
_entity.id
_entity.type
_entity.pdbx_description
1 polymer ?
#
loop_
_entity_poly.entity_id
_entity_poly.type
_entity_poly.pdbx_seq_one_letter_code
_entity_poly.pdbx_strand_id
1 'polypeptide(L)'
;LAQKMLITKANVAGRFAICATQMLESMCDNPLPTRAEMLDVANAVFDGADATMLSGETANGAFPAKAVATMTAIARNAEEGLEGDLTYQNVWNNTPKPVSPLEAVASGSVKACLDMGAMAMVVYTDVMLPATLVSKYKPPVPIVVVTTNPSVAAHCNVVSGLVPMLLDTVTTSRETMPLVINTIRKLGIADLVAGDDEADQVIVVERPGGANPMVCDTNEDSAVFKTHIIGDEAANLMKPTGYSGDHTISFCSTRIGLDNVVTPSDMVRKTKIFCTMGPKCWDEETMAELIDAGMGVARFNFSHGDHEAQQAVLDRYREACKKEGAAMKEELGLDYTPHWACLLDTKGPEIRTAMLRDGQPIELEKNQPITIEAVGDAYTEFQGYKTDEETRIGLSYAKLCQSVKPGNKLLFADGSVVIKVIEILDDRHLKGVVMNDKKLGERKNCNLPGVKVDIPVLTAKDINDVQNFCCKNEMDFIAASFVQTGEDVQLIRKVLDEAGGQNVQIISKIENEEGMRNFDDILKYTDGVMVARGDLGMEIPSEKVALAQKMLITKANVAGRFAICATQMLESMCDNPLPTRAEMLDVANAVF
;
A
#
# COMPACT_ATOMS: atom_id res chain seq x y z
N LEU A 1 13.59 7.88 -10.31
CA LEU A 1 13.53 8.44 -11.69
C LEU A 1 14.09 7.48 -12.75
N ALA A 2 15.32 6.97 -12.60
CA ALA A 2 15.93 6.05 -13.58
C ALA A 2 15.09 4.80 -13.86
N GLN A 3 14.62 4.11 -12.80
CA GLN A 3 13.73 2.95 -12.88
C GLN A 3 12.52 3.20 -13.79
N LYS A 4 11.70 4.22 -13.46
CA LYS A 4 10.53 4.60 -14.24
C LYS A 4 10.85 4.93 -15.70
N MET A 5 11.93 5.66 -15.98
CA MET A 5 12.35 5.95 -17.35
C MET A 5 12.66 4.67 -18.13
N LEU A 6 13.43 3.74 -17.53
CA LEU A 6 13.83 2.50 -18.19
C LEU A 6 12.64 1.59 -18.45
N ILE A 7 11.76 1.42 -17.46
CA ILE A 7 10.54 0.62 -17.59
C ILE A 7 9.62 1.22 -18.65
N THR A 8 9.39 2.55 -18.63
CA THR A 8 8.53 3.22 -19.62
C THR A 8 9.06 3.03 -21.04
N LYS A 9 10.37 3.19 -21.25
CA LYS A 9 10.99 2.99 -22.57
C LYS A 9 10.88 1.53 -23.04
N ALA A 10 11.07 0.57 -22.13
CA ALA A 10 10.91 -0.84 -22.41
C ALA A 10 9.46 -1.18 -22.82
N ASN A 11 8.48 -0.71 -22.04
CA ASN A 11 7.05 -0.87 -22.31
C ASN A 11 6.66 -0.29 -23.68
N VAL A 12 7.04 0.96 -23.98
CA VAL A 12 6.75 1.57 -25.30
C VAL A 12 7.40 0.78 -26.45
N ALA A 13 8.58 0.21 -26.23
CA ALA A 13 9.28 -0.61 -27.20
C ALA A 13 8.79 -2.07 -27.28
N GLY A 14 7.84 -2.49 -26.43
CA GLY A 14 7.39 -3.89 -26.33
C GLY A 14 8.50 -4.84 -25.86
N ARG A 15 9.40 -4.36 -25.00
CA ARG A 15 10.49 -5.13 -24.40
C ARG A 15 10.21 -5.34 -22.92
N PHE A 16 10.54 -6.53 -22.42
CA PHE A 16 10.31 -6.83 -21.02
C PHE A 16 11.27 -6.04 -20.11
N ALA A 17 10.80 -5.63 -18.94
CA ALA A 17 11.60 -4.98 -17.92
C ALA A 17 11.54 -5.76 -16.60
N ILE A 18 12.69 -5.93 -15.95
CA ILE A 18 12.79 -6.61 -14.65
C ILE A 18 13.31 -5.61 -13.61
N CYS A 19 12.56 -5.46 -12.51
CA CYS A 19 13.05 -4.79 -11.31
C CYS A 19 13.72 -5.83 -10.41
N ALA A 20 14.98 -5.61 -10.05
CA ALA A 20 15.79 -6.60 -9.37
C ALA A 20 16.60 -5.99 -8.22
N THR A 21 16.98 -6.87 -7.28
CA THR A 21 17.82 -6.62 -6.09
C THR A 21 17.18 -5.77 -5.01
N GLN A 22 17.39 -6.15 -3.74
CA GLN A 22 16.92 -5.43 -2.55
C GLN A 22 15.41 -5.12 -2.55
N MET A 23 14.61 -5.97 -3.20
CA MET A 23 13.17 -5.79 -3.28
C MET A 23 12.49 -6.21 -1.96
N LEU A 24 13.04 -7.22 -1.26
CA LEU A 24 12.60 -7.67 0.07
C LEU A 24 13.81 -8.03 0.95
N GLU A 25 14.88 -7.23 0.89
CA GLU A 25 16.19 -7.53 1.52
C GLU A 25 16.08 -7.90 2.99
N SER A 26 15.25 -7.21 3.76
CA SER A 26 15.06 -7.50 5.18
C SER A 26 14.54 -8.92 5.44
N MET A 27 13.93 -9.57 4.44
CA MET A 27 13.47 -10.96 4.52
C MET A 27 14.60 -12.01 4.47
N CYS A 28 15.84 -11.59 4.21
CA CYS A 28 17.01 -12.45 4.39
C CYS A 28 17.09 -12.94 5.85
N ASP A 29 16.84 -12.03 6.80
CA ASP A 29 16.96 -12.30 8.24
C ASP A 29 15.60 -12.31 8.96
N ASN A 30 14.57 -11.68 8.39
CA ASN A 30 13.27 -11.53 9.01
C ASN A 30 12.15 -12.26 8.25
N PRO A 31 11.10 -12.73 8.93
CA PRO A 31 10.00 -13.42 8.27
C PRO A 31 9.04 -12.48 7.55
N LEU A 32 9.18 -11.16 7.66
CA LEU A 32 8.33 -10.14 7.04
C LEU A 32 9.20 -8.99 6.50
N PRO A 33 8.84 -8.41 5.35
CA PRO A 33 9.55 -7.26 4.80
C PRO A 33 9.17 -5.96 5.52
N THR A 34 9.95 -4.91 5.32
CA THR A 34 9.60 -3.55 5.75
C THR A 34 8.45 -2.97 4.91
N ARG A 35 7.80 -1.91 5.41
CA ARG A 35 6.73 -1.21 4.66
C ARG A 35 7.24 -0.58 3.38
N ALA A 36 8.43 0.00 3.42
CA ALA A 36 9.10 0.57 2.26
C ALA A 36 9.34 -0.49 1.18
N GLU A 37 9.83 -1.69 1.55
CA GLU A 37 10.07 -2.80 0.61
C GLU A 37 8.77 -3.28 -0.06
N MET A 38 7.69 -3.41 0.72
CA MET A 38 6.38 -3.78 0.15
C MET A 38 5.88 -2.75 -0.86
N LEU A 39 6.04 -1.46 -0.54
CA LEU A 39 5.67 -0.37 -1.44
C LEU A 39 6.56 -0.32 -2.66
N ASP A 40 7.84 -0.62 -2.55
CA ASP A 40 8.75 -0.65 -3.68
C ASP A 40 8.36 -1.72 -4.70
N VAL A 41 8.09 -2.94 -4.22
CA VAL A 41 7.56 -4.03 -5.07
C VAL A 41 6.24 -3.62 -5.74
N ALA A 42 5.29 -3.07 -4.97
CA ALA A 42 4.00 -2.63 -5.52
C ALA A 42 4.18 -1.53 -6.58
N ASN A 43 5.06 -0.56 -6.34
CA ASN A 43 5.35 0.52 -7.28
C ASN A 43 6.07 0.05 -8.54
N ALA A 44 6.94 -0.97 -8.46
CA ALA A 44 7.52 -1.58 -9.66
C ALA A 44 6.43 -2.18 -10.57
N VAL A 45 5.40 -2.81 -9.98
CA VAL A 45 4.23 -3.31 -10.72
C VAL A 45 3.39 -2.16 -11.29
N PHE A 46 3.12 -1.12 -10.49
CA PHE A 46 2.40 0.07 -10.98
C PHE A 46 3.14 0.80 -12.11
N ASP A 47 4.47 0.76 -12.11
CA ASP A 47 5.30 1.31 -13.18
C ASP A 47 5.27 0.46 -14.47
N GLY A 48 4.74 -0.75 -14.39
CA GLY A 48 4.57 -1.68 -15.49
C GLY A 48 5.78 -2.58 -15.74
N ALA A 49 6.58 -2.88 -14.71
CA ALA A 49 7.60 -3.93 -14.80
C ALA A 49 6.95 -5.28 -15.15
N ASP A 50 7.64 -6.10 -15.93
CA ASP A 50 7.15 -7.44 -16.31
C ASP A 50 7.45 -8.50 -15.26
N ALA A 51 8.52 -8.29 -14.49
CA ALA A 51 8.89 -9.17 -13.40
C ALA A 51 9.62 -8.41 -12.28
N THR A 52 9.47 -8.94 -11.07
CA THR A 52 10.29 -8.60 -9.91
C THR A 52 11.20 -9.79 -9.57
N MET A 53 12.44 -9.51 -9.16
CA MET A 53 13.45 -10.55 -8.91
C MET A 53 13.90 -10.55 -7.45
N LEU A 54 13.77 -11.72 -6.81
CA LEU A 54 14.42 -12.03 -5.54
C LEU A 54 15.87 -12.43 -5.79
N SER A 55 16.77 -11.95 -4.94
CA SER A 55 18.22 -12.19 -5.03
C SER A 55 18.71 -12.90 -3.77
N GLY A 56 19.15 -12.15 -2.75
CA GLY A 56 19.65 -12.72 -1.50
C GLY A 56 18.58 -13.50 -0.74
N GLU A 57 17.33 -13.07 -0.84
CA GLU A 57 16.19 -13.60 -0.09
C GLU A 57 15.94 -15.09 -0.39
N THR A 58 16.06 -15.48 -1.65
CA THR A 58 15.92 -16.88 -2.08
C THR A 58 17.24 -17.63 -2.13
N ALA A 59 18.36 -16.94 -2.39
CA ALA A 59 19.66 -17.59 -2.53
C ALA A 59 20.27 -17.98 -1.17
N ASN A 60 20.19 -17.07 -0.19
CA ASN A 60 20.88 -17.19 1.10
C ASN A 60 19.97 -16.91 2.30
N GLY A 61 18.75 -16.40 2.09
CA GLY A 61 17.84 -15.99 3.17
C GLY A 61 17.25 -17.15 3.96
N ALA A 62 16.83 -16.86 5.19
CA ALA A 62 16.24 -17.83 6.10
C ALA A 62 14.82 -18.28 5.68
N PHE A 63 14.15 -17.52 4.80
CA PHE A 63 12.73 -17.73 4.47
C PHE A 63 12.43 -17.73 2.94
N PRO A 64 13.11 -18.56 2.13
CA PRO A 64 13.07 -18.45 0.66
C PRO A 64 11.66 -18.65 0.08
N ALA A 65 10.93 -19.68 0.54
CA ALA A 65 9.56 -19.94 0.10
C ALA A 65 8.59 -18.82 0.53
N LYS A 66 8.81 -18.24 1.72
CA LYS A 66 7.98 -17.15 2.23
C LYS A 66 8.25 -15.86 1.45
N ALA A 67 9.50 -15.57 1.08
CA ALA A 67 9.84 -14.42 0.24
C ALA A 67 9.13 -14.48 -1.12
N VAL A 68 9.12 -15.66 -1.77
CA VAL A 68 8.36 -15.87 -3.02
C VAL A 68 6.86 -15.64 -2.82
N ALA A 69 6.28 -16.20 -1.76
CA ALA A 69 4.86 -16.03 -1.46
C ALA A 69 4.50 -14.56 -1.17
N THR A 70 5.34 -13.85 -0.42
CA THR A 70 5.16 -12.43 -0.12
C THR A 70 5.26 -11.57 -1.38
N MET A 71 6.29 -11.77 -2.22
CA MET A 71 6.44 -11.08 -3.51
C MET A 71 5.21 -11.31 -4.41
N THR A 72 4.73 -12.56 -4.47
CA THR A 72 3.53 -12.93 -5.24
C THR A 72 2.28 -12.22 -4.71
N ALA A 73 2.11 -12.15 -3.39
CA ALA A 73 0.98 -11.47 -2.77
C ALA A 73 1.01 -9.97 -3.09
N ILE A 74 2.16 -9.31 -2.94
CA ILE A 74 2.28 -7.87 -3.24
C ILE A 74 1.98 -7.61 -4.71
N ALA A 75 2.54 -8.40 -5.64
CA ALA A 75 2.33 -8.23 -7.06
C ALA A 75 0.85 -8.36 -7.45
N ARG A 76 0.18 -9.42 -6.99
CA ARG A 76 -1.26 -9.62 -7.23
C ARG A 76 -2.11 -8.47 -6.73
N ASN A 77 -1.80 -7.96 -5.53
CA ASN A 77 -2.50 -6.81 -4.98
C ASN A 77 -2.25 -5.53 -5.78
N ALA A 78 -1.03 -5.30 -6.24
CA ALA A 78 -0.73 -4.16 -7.08
C ALA A 78 -1.45 -4.25 -8.44
N GLU A 79 -1.54 -5.43 -9.04
CA GLU A 79 -2.27 -5.66 -10.30
C GLU A 79 -3.77 -5.34 -10.17
N GLU A 80 -4.42 -5.61 -9.02
CA GLU A 80 -5.81 -5.19 -8.75
C GLU A 80 -6.00 -3.66 -8.80
N GLY A 81 -4.94 -2.89 -8.55
CA GLY A 81 -4.98 -1.43 -8.53
C GLY A 81 -4.69 -0.76 -9.89
N LEU A 82 -4.48 -1.54 -10.95
CA LEU A 82 -4.17 -1.01 -12.28
C LEU A 82 -5.45 -0.63 -13.06
N GLU A 83 -5.47 0.58 -13.61
CA GLU A 83 -6.52 1.03 -14.52
C GLU A 83 -6.15 0.68 -15.98
N GLY A 84 -6.80 -0.35 -16.53
CA GLY A 84 -6.45 -0.93 -17.83
C GLY A 84 -6.55 0.05 -19.00
N ASP A 85 -7.60 0.88 -19.03
CA ASP A 85 -7.84 1.84 -20.12
C ASP A 85 -6.77 2.94 -20.18
N LEU A 86 -6.35 3.45 -19.01
CA LEU A 86 -5.29 4.46 -18.92
C LEU A 86 -3.93 3.87 -19.29
N THR A 87 -3.65 2.65 -18.84
CA THR A 87 -2.40 1.95 -19.18
C THR A 87 -2.30 1.74 -20.68
N TYR A 88 -3.37 1.25 -21.32
CA TYR A 88 -3.48 1.12 -22.76
C TYR A 88 -3.25 2.46 -23.49
N GLN A 89 -3.97 3.51 -23.09
CA GLN A 89 -3.87 4.83 -23.72
C GLN A 89 -2.46 5.41 -23.60
N ASN A 90 -1.81 5.27 -22.45
CA ASN A 90 -0.46 5.76 -22.23
C ASN A 90 0.55 5.08 -23.18
N VAL A 91 0.50 3.75 -23.30
CA VAL A 91 1.38 3.01 -24.21
C VAL A 91 1.07 3.33 -25.67
N TRP A 92 -0.20 3.38 -26.05
CA TRP A 92 -0.63 3.68 -27.41
C TRP A 92 -0.24 5.10 -27.85
N ASN A 93 -0.47 6.10 -27.00
CA ASN A 93 -0.14 7.49 -27.31
C ASN A 93 1.37 7.71 -27.50
N ASN A 94 2.20 6.97 -26.76
CA ASN A 94 3.66 7.05 -26.87
C ASN A 94 4.28 6.07 -27.89
N THR A 95 3.51 5.14 -28.45
CA THR A 95 3.98 4.26 -29.53
C THR A 95 4.18 5.08 -30.82
N PRO A 96 5.35 5.03 -31.50
CA PRO A 96 5.57 5.75 -32.75
C PRO A 96 4.62 5.29 -33.88
N LYS A 97 4.16 6.23 -34.72
CA LYS A 97 3.28 5.96 -35.86
C LYS A 97 4.01 6.24 -37.18
N PRO A 98 3.70 5.53 -38.28
CA PRO A 98 2.73 4.43 -38.40
C PRO A 98 3.23 3.14 -37.74
N VAL A 99 2.29 2.28 -37.31
CA VAL A 99 2.59 0.98 -36.68
C VAL A 99 2.51 -0.17 -37.69
N SER A 100 3.08 -1.34 -37.34
CA SER A 100 2.96 -2.54 -38.18
C SER A 100 1.54 -3.13 -38.16
N PRO A 101 1.13 -3.94 -39.15
CA PRO A 101 -0.16 -4.63 -39.11
C PRO A 101 -0.35 -5.50 -37.86
N LEU A 102 0.70 -6.21 -37.43
CA LEU A 102 0.65 -7.03 -36.22
C LEU A 102 0.46 -6.18 -34.96
N GLU A 103 1.15 -5.03 -34.88
CA GLU A 103 0.97 -4.07 -33.78
C GLU A 103 -0.45 -3.49 -33.77
N ALA A 104 -0.99 -3.13 -34.94
CA ALA A 104 -2.34 -2.60 -35.07
C ALA A 104 -3.39 -3.62 -34.60
N VAL A 105 -3.21 -4.90 -34.95
CA VAL A 105 -4.06 -6.01 -34.50
C VAL A 105 -3.91 -6.26 -33.01
N ALA A 106 -2.68 -6.27 -32.48
CA ALA A 106 -2.44 -6.46 -31.05
C ALA A 106 -3.10 -5.33 -30.22
N SER A 107 -2.84 -4.08 -30.58
CA SER A 107 -3.45 -2.91 -29.96
C SER A 107 -4.98 -2.93 -30.07
N GLY A 108 -5.51 -3.19 -31.26
CA GLY A 108 -6.96 -3.28 -31.51
C GLY A 108 -7.62 -4.41 -30.71
N SER A 109 -6.94 -5.55 -30.57
CA SER A 109 -7.43 -6.69 -29.77
C SER A 109 -7.48 -6.36 -28.27
N VAL A 110 -6.51 -5.61 -27.75
CA VAL A 110 -6.51 -5.17 -26.35
C VAL A 110 -7.55 -4.09 -26.12
N LYS A 111 -7.74 -3.15 -27.07
CA LYS A 111 -8.84 -2.18 -26.94
C LYS A 111 -10.20 -2.86 -26.96
N ALA A 112 -10.40 -3.83 -27.85
CA ALA A 112 -11.60 -4.65 -27.85
C ALA A 112 -11.76 -5.41 -26.51
N CYS A 113 -10.67 -5.90 -25.91
CA CYS A 113 -10.69 -6.57 -24.61
C CYS A 113 -11.28 -5.68 -23.52
N LEU A 114 -10.83 -4.42 -23.49
CA LEU A 114 -11.28 -3.40 -22.54
C LEU A 114 -12.74 -3.01 -22.81
N ASP A 115 -13.06 -2.68 -24.06
CA ASP A 115 -14.39 -2.18 -24.44
C ASP A 115 -15.50 -3.21 -24.24
N MET A 116 -15.18 -4.50 -24.43
CA MET A 116 -16.14 -5.57 -24.28
C MET A 116 -16.13 -6.23 -22.89
N GLY A 117 -15.18 -5.88 -22.02
CA GLY A 117 -15.00 -6.52 -20.72
C GLY A 117 -14.66 -8.02 -20.84
N ALA A 118 -13.79 -8.39 -21.78
CA ALA A 118 -13.41 -9.79 -21.98
C ALA A 118 -12.67 -10.36 -20.76
N MET A 119 -12.87 -11.65 -20.48
CA MET A 119 -12.37 -12.34 -19.28
C MET A 119 -10.98 -12.97 -19.49
N ALA A 120 -10.58 -13.19 -20.75
CA ALA A 120 -9.27 -13.70 -21.11
C ALA A 120 -8.93 -13.37 -22.57
N MET A 121 -7.64 -13.37 -22.90
CA MET A 121 -7.14 -13.36 -24.27
C MET A 121 -6.43 -14.67 -24.59
N VAL A 122 -6.53 -15.12 -25.83
CA VAL A 122 -5.85 -16.33 -26.33
C VAL A 122 -5.02 -15.95 -27.55
N VAL A 123 -3.73 -16.28 -27.51
CA VAL A 123 -2.79 -16.01 -28.61
C VAL A 123 -2.20 -17.33 -29.09
N TYR A 124 -2.47 -17.71 -30.33
CA TYR A 124 -1.88 -18.89 -30.96
C TYR A 124 -0.56 -18.51 -31.63
N THR A 125 0.57 -19.00 -31.13
CA THR A 125 1.89 -18.67 -31.69
C THR A 125 3.00 -19.64 -31.29
N ASP A 126 3.96 -19.87 -32.19
CA ASP A 126 5.23 -20.58 -31.89
C ASP A 126 6.44 -19.63 -31.85
N VAL A 127 6.18 -18.32 -31.76
CA VAL A 127 7.17 -17.26 -31.53
C VAL A 127 6.65 -16.25 -30.51
N MET A 128 7.52 -15.55 -29.80
CA MET A 128 7.11 -14.64 -28.72
C MET A 128 6.42 -13.35 -29.21
N LEU A 129 6.76 -12.87 -30.41
CA LEU A 129 6.42 -11.50 -30.83
C LEU A 129 4.91 -11.17 -30.72
N PRO A 130 3.97 -11.97 -31.25
CA PRO A 130 2.54 -11.68 -31.13
C PRO A 130 2.07 -11.56 -29.67
N ALA A 131 2.47 -12.50 -28.81
CA ALA A 131 2.10 -12.50 -27.41
C ALA A 131 2.70 -11.29 -26.66
N THR A 132 3.97 -10.94 -26.94
CA THR A 132 4.62 -9.76 -26.35
C THR A 132 3.98 -8.44 -26.79
N LEU A 133 3.47 -8.36 -28.04
CA LEU A 133 2.80 -7.15 -28.51
C LEU A 133 1.39 -7.00 -27.93
N VAL A 134 0.68 -8.10 -27.66
CA VAL A 134 -0.57 -8.04 -26.88
C VAL A 134 -0.27 -7.63 -25.44
N SER A 135 0.71 -8.27 -24.79
CA SER A 135 1.12 -7.95 -23.41
C SER A 135 1.67 -6.52 -23.26
N LYS A 136 2.32 -5.95 -24.28
CA LYS A 136 2.80 -4.56 -24.30
C LYS A 136 1.72 -3.56 -23.88
N TYR A 137 0.48 -3.80 -24.29
CA TYR A 137 -0.65 -2.92 -24.00
C TYR A 137 -1.35 -3.22 -22.67
N LYS A 138 -0.80 -4.17 -21.88
CA LYS A 138 -1.18 -4.53 -20.51
C LYS A 138 -2.70 -4.71 -20.34
N PRO A 139 -3.32 -5.65 -21.08
CA PRO A 139 -4.72 -5.98 -20.84
C PRO A 139 -4.93 -6.40 -19.38
N PRO A 140 -6.07 -6.07 -18.76
CA PRO A 140 -6.35 -6.38 -17.35
C PRO A 140 -6.69 -7.87 -17.13
N VAL A 141 -6.53 -8.72 -18.15
CA VAL A 141 -6.86 -10.13 -18.13
C VAL A 141 -5.70 -11.00 -18.59
N PRO A 142 -5.66 -12.29 -18.17
CA PRO A 142 -4.62 -13.21 -18.60
C PRO A 142 -4.60 -13.42 -20.12
N ILE A 143 -3.39 -13.53 -20.67
CA ILE A 143 -3.12 -13.83 -22.08
C ILE A 143 -2.62 -15.27 -22.18
N VAL A 144 -3.49 -16.19 -22.54
CA VAL A 144 -3.15 -17.60 -22.74
C VAL A 144 -2.41 -17.77 -24.06
N VAL A 145 -1.13 -18.14 -23.99
CA VAL A 145 -0.29 -18.38 -25.16
C VAL A 145 -0.32 -19.86 -25.50
N VAL A 146 -1.05 -20.21 -26.55
CA VAL A 146 -1.14 -21.58 -27.04
C VAL A 146 0.00 -21.81 -28.04
N THR A 147 0.89 -22.75 -27.70
CA THR A 147 2.11 -23.01 -28.48
C THR A 147 2.42 -24.51 -28.52
N THR A 148 3.10 -24.95 -29.57
CA THR A 148 3.73 -26.27 -29.65
C THR A 148 5.22 -26.23 -29.30
N ASN A 149 5.76 -25.03 -29.09
CA ASN A 149 7.18 -24.81 -28.84
C ASN A 149 7.46 -24.68 -27.33
N PRO A 150 8.17 -25.65 -26.70
CA PRO A 150 8.49 -25.60 -25.27
C PRO A 150 9.29 -24.35 -24.88
N SER A 151 10.14 -23.82 -25.77
CA SER A 151 10.92 -22.61 -25.51
C SER A 151 10.02 -21.38 -25.42
N VAL A 152 8.98 -21.29 -26.26
CA VAL A 152 7.99 -20.19 -26.18
C VAL A 152 7.19 -20.30 -24.90
N ALA A 153 6.75 -21.51 -24.53
CA ALA A 153 6.08 -21.74 -23.26
C ALA A 153 6.95 -21.32 -22.07
N ALA A 154 8.25 -21.64 -22.08
CA ALA A 154 9.18 -21.22 -21.05
C ALA A 154 9.33 -19.68 -20.99
N HIS A 155 9.49 -19.02 -22.14
CA HIS A 155 9.65 -17.56 -22.22
C HIS A 155 8.42 -16.77 -21.74
N CYS A 156 7.22 -17.35 -21.78
CA CYS A 156 6.01 -16.71 -21.25
C CYS A 156 6.14 -16.35 -19.77
N ASN A 157 6.92 -17.09 -18.98
CA ASN A 157 7.07 -16.87 -17.54
C ASN A 157 7.83 -15.57 -17.17
N VAL A 158 8.34 -14.81 -18.15
CA VAL A 158 9.10 -13.57 -17.93
C VAL A 158 8.33 -12.32 -18.38
N VAL A 159 7.21 -12.49 -19.07
CA VAL A 159 6.46 -11.38 -19.68
C VAL A 159 5.11 -11.24 -18.98
N SER A 160 4.77 -10.01 -18.58
CA SER A 160 3.55 -9.72 -17.81
C SER A 160 2.29 -10.25 -18.48
N GLY A 161 1.43 -10.90 -17.69
CA GLY A 161 0.12 -11.40 -18.14
C GLY A 161 0.14 -12.64 -19.03
N LEU A 162 1.30 -13.12 -19.51
CA LEU A 162 1.36 -14.32 -20.36
C LEU A 162 1.23 -15.60 -19.53
N VAL A 163 0.31 -16.48 -19.93
CA VAL A 163 0.11 -17.80 -19.34
C VAL A 163 0.38 -18.86 -20.41
N PRO A 164 1.44 -19.68 -20.29
CA PRO A 164 1.79 -20.65 -21.31
C PRO A 164 0.84 -21.86 -21.32
N MET A 165 0.41 -22.27 -22.51
CA MET A 165 -0.31 -23.52 -22.76
C MET A 165 0.41 -24.30 -23.86
N LEU A 166 1.27 -25.23 -23.45
CA LEU A 166 2.01 -26.11 -24.35
C LEU A 166 1.11 -27.28 -24.79
N LEU A 167 0.91 -27.40 -26.10
CA LEU A 167 0.16 -28.50 -26.71
C LEU A 167 1.07 -29.32 -27.64
N ASP A 168 0.83 -30.62 -27.72
CA ASP A 168 1.59 -31.49 -28.64
C ASP A 168 1.28 -31.16 -30.12
N THR A 169 0.04 -30.77 -30.41
CA THR A 169 -0.41 -30.38 -31.76
C THR A 169 -1.46 -29.27 -31.67
N VAL A 170 -1.45 -28.39 -32.67
CA VAL A 170 -2.47 -27.34 -32.86
C VAL A 170 -2.95 -27.45 -34.30
N THR A 171 -4.24 -27.70 -34.51
CA THR A 171 -4.85 -27.86 -35.85
C THR A 171 -5.50 -26.56 -36.33
N THR A 172 -6.67 -26.22 -35.81
CA THR A 172 -7.34 -24.94 -36.02
C THR A 172 -7.82 -24.40 -34.70
N SER A 173 -7.89 -23.08 -34.54
CA SER A 173 -8.43 -22.47 -33.32
C SER A 173 -9.83 -22.96 -33.01
N ARG A 174 -10.67 -23.21 -34.01
CA ARG A 174 -12.03 -23.73 -33.81
C ARG A 174 -12.05 -25.10 -33.12
N GLU A 175 -11.10 -25.97 -33.46
CA GLU A 175 -11.00 -27.32 -32.90
C GLU A 175 -10.30 -27.33 -31.54
N THR A 176 -9.34 -26.45 -31.33
CA THR A 176 -8.56 -26.38 -30.08
C THR A 176 -9.23 -25.50 -29.01
N MET A 177 -10.09 -24.55 -29.37
CA MET A 177 -10.74 -23.63 -28.43
C MET A 177 -11.51 -24.34 -27.30
N PRO A 178 -12.28 -25.41 -27.53
CA PRO A 178 -12.96 -26.12 -26.45
C PRO A 178 -11.99 -26.67 -25.39
N LEU A 179 -10.82 -27.16 -25.82
CA LEU A 179 -9.76 -27.61 -24.93
C LEU A 179 -9.13 -26.43 -24.17
N VAL A 180 -8.89 -25.31 -24.85
CA VAL A 180 -8.34 -24.08 -24.26
C VAL A 180 -9.28 -23.52 -23.19
N ILE A 181 -10.56 -23.32 -23.51
CA ILE A 181 -11.58 -22.85 -22.55
C ILE A 181 -11.69 -23.78 -21.34
N ASN A 182 -11.74 -25.10 -21.58
CA ASN A 182 -11.81 -26.07 -20.50
C ASN A 182 -10.55 -26.05 -19.62
N THR A 183 -9.37 -25.79 -20.20
CA THR A 183 -8.12 -25.63 -19.46
C THR A 183 -8.13 -24.33 -18.64
N ILE A 184 -8.57 -23.22 -19.22
CA ILE A 184 -8.72 -21.93 -18.54
C ILE A 184 -9.58 -22.08 -17.28
N ARG A 185 -10.75 -22.74 -17.41
CA ARG A 185 -11.65 -23.03 -16.29
C ARG A 185 -11.00 -23.92 -15.22
N LYS A 186 -10.43 -25.05 -15.63
CA LYS A 186 -9.87 -26.05 -14.69
C LYS A 186 -8.67 -25.53 -13.90
N LEU A 187 -7.88 -24.64 -14.50
CA LEU A 187 -6.71 -24.04 -13.85
C LEU A 187 -7.07 -22.76 -13.08
N GLY A 188 -8.32 -22.30 -13.15
CA GLY A 188 -8.74 -21.04 -12.52
C GLY A 188 -8.02 -19.82 -13.10
N ILE A 189 -7.67 -19.86 -14.39
CA ILE A 189 -7.01 -18.74 -15.08
C ILE A 189 -8.00 -17.58 -15.24
N ALA A 190 -9.24 -17.89 -15.64
CA ALA A 190 -10.36 -16.96 -15.68
C ALA A 190 -11.65 -17.72 -15.34
N ASP A 191 -12.58 -17.05 -14.66
CA ASP A 191 -13.86 -17.64 -14.27
C ASP A 191 -14.84 -17.57 -15.44
N LEU A 192 -14.76 -18.55 -16.34
CA LEU A 192 -15.65 -18.66 -17.49
C LEU A 192 -16.85 -19.54 -17.11
N VAL A 193 -18.00 -18.94 -16.86
CA VAL A 193 -19.26 -19.62 -16.54
C VAL A 193 -20.03 -19.92 -17.83
N ALA A 194 -20.95 -20.87 -17.78
CA ALA A 194 -21.82 -21.18 -18.91
C ALA A 194 -23.24 -21.39 -18.39
N GLY A 195 -24.19 -20.62 -18.93
CA GLY A 195 -25.61 -20.72 -18.58
C GLY A 195 -26.05 -19.85 -17.40
N ASP A 196 -25.22 -18.90 -16.98
CA ASP A 196 -25.64 -17.69 -16.29
C ASP A 196 -26.25 -16.68 -17.27
N ASP A 197 -26.96 -15.68 -16.75
CA ASP A 197 -27.60 -14.62 -17.55
C ASP A 197 -26.57 -13.61 -18.11
N GLU A 198 -25.26 -13.85 -17.94
CA GLU A 198 -24.16 -13.03 -18.45
C GLU A 198 -23.42 -13.76 -19.58
N ALA A 199 -22.91 -13.02 -20.57
CA ALA A 199 -22.13 -13.59 -21.67
C ALA A 199 -20.63 -13.33 -21.49
N ASP A 200 -19.87 -14.37 -21.22
CA ASP A 200 -18.42 -14.32 -21.11
C ASP A 200 -17.76 -14.19 -22.48
N GLN A 201 -16.75 -13.32 -22.57
CA GLN A 201 -16.07 -13.03 -23.82
C GLN A 201 -14.58 -13.35 -23.76
N VAL A 202 -14.09 -14.01 -24.80
CA VAL A 202 -12.67 -14.35 -24.98
C VAL A 202 -12.19 -13.80 -26.32
N ILE A 203 -11.08 -13.04 -26.30
CA ILE A 203 -10.48 -12.53 -27.53
C ILE A 203 -9.41 -13.49 -28.01
N VAL A 204 -9.50 -13.85 -29.29
CA VAL A 204 -8.58 -14.78 -29.93
C VAL A 204 -7.77 -14.02 -30.96
N VAL A 205 -6.46 -13.98 -30.78
CA VAL A 205 -5.50 -13.42 -31.75
C VAL A 205 -4.81 -14.57 -32.47
N GLU A 206 -4.96 -14.60 -33.79
CA GLU A 206 -4.48 -15.69 -34.64
C GLU A 206 -4.20 -15.22 -36.07
N ARG A 207 -3.73 -16.14 -36.93
CA ARG A 207 -3.76 -15.95 -38.38
C ARG A 207 -4.96 -16.67 -39.02
N PRO A 208 -5.50 -16.16 -40.14
CA PRO A 208 -6.47 -16.88 -40.95
C PRO A 208 -5.91 -18.26 -41.35
N GLY A 209 -6.74 -19.32 -41.24
CA GLY A 209 -6.36 -20.69 -41.64
C GLY A 209 -5.82 -21.60 -40.53
N GLY A 210 -5.73 -21.13 -39.28
CA GLY A 210 -5.37 -21.99 -38.12
C GLY A 210 -3.90 -22.39 -38.03
N ALA A 211 -3.05 -21.94 -38.96
CA ALA A 211 -1.63 -22.27 -39.01
C ALA A 211 -0.77 -21.28 -38.21
N ASN A 212 0.42 -21.77 -37.81
CA ASN A 212 1.49 -21.04 -37.14
C ASN A 212 1.73 -19.67 -37.80
N PRO A 213 1.81 -18.58 -37.01
CA PRO A 213 1.95 -17.23 -37.51
C PRO A 213 3.30 -16.91 -38.19
N MET A 214 4.05 -17.87 -38.74
CA MET A 214 5.36 -17.60 -39.37
C MET A 214 5.77 -18.51 -40.56
N VAL A 215 4.91 -19.32 -41.18
CA VAL A 215 5.23 -19.88 -42.51
C VAL A 215 4.84 -18.85 -43.58
N CYS A 216 5.84 -18.17 -44.14
CA CYS A 216 5.65 -17.27 -45.29
C CYS A 216 5.37 -18.11 -46.54
N ASP A 217 4.10 -18.32 -46.86
CA ASP A 217 3.72 -18.66 -48.23
C ASP A 217 2.83 -17.54 -48.76
N THR A 218 3.29 -16.92 -49.84
CA THR A 218 2.75 -15.68 -50.39
C THR A 218 1.29 -15.87 -50.81
N ASN A 219 0.34 -15.14 -50.18
CA ASN A 219 -0.68 -14.32 -50.88
C ASN A 219 -1.94 -13.92 -50.05
N GLU A 220 -2.09 -14.26 -48.76
CA GLU A 220 -3.27 -13.84 -47.98
C GLU A 220 -2.92 -13.58 -46.49
N ASP A 221 -2.15 -12.52 -46.21
CA ASP A 221 -1.29 -12.48 -45.01
C ASP A 221 -1.52 -11.25 -44.10
N SER A 222 -2.57 -11.26 -43.26
CA SER A 222 -2.69 -10.34 -42.12
C SER A 222 -3.15 -11.05 -40.84
N ALA A 223 -2.58 -10.65 -39.70
CA ALA A 223 -3.07 -11.12 -38.39
C ALA A 223 -4.51 -10.64 -38.19
N VAL A 224 -5.33 -11.44 -37.52
CA VAL A 224 -6.73 -11.12 -37.22
C VAL A 224 -7.00 -11.38 -35.74
N PHE A 225 -7.94 -10.64 -35.17
CA PHE A 225 -8.54 -11.02 -33.90
C PHE A 225 -10.02 -11.33 -34.10
N LYS A 226 -10.53 -12.31 -33.35
CA LYS A 226 -11.93 -12.72 -33.33
C LYS A 226 -12.41 -12.74 -31.89
N THR A 227 -13.68 -12.41 -31.67
CA THR A 227 -14.32 -12.53 -30.36
C THR A 227 -15.09 -13.84 -30.29
N HIS A 228 -14.87 -14.62 -29.24
CA HIS A 228 -15.65 -15.80 -28.90
C HIS A 228 -16.55 -15.47 -27.71
N ILE A 229 -17.86 -15.62 -27.88
CA ILE A 229 -18.89 -15.29 -26.87
C ILE A 229 -19.48 -16.61 -26.34
N ILE A 230 -19.56 -16.73 -25.01
CA ILE A 230 -20.13 -17.86 -24.29
C ILE A 230 -21.31 -17.33 -23.47
N GLY A 231 -22.55 -17.58 -23.90
CA GLY A 231 -23.77 -17.06 -23.25
C GLY A 231 -24.65 -16.23 -24.19
N ASP A 232 -25.63 -15.50 -23.65
CA ASP A 232 -26.54 -14.63 -24.42
C ASP A 232 -25.98 -13.21 -24.58
N GLU A 233 -25.51 -12.88 -25.79
CA GLU A 233 -24.92 -11.57 -26.14
C GLU A 233 -25.86 -10.39 -25.85
N ALA A 234 -27.18 -10.60 -25.85
CA ALA A 234 -28.15 -9.55 -25.58
C ALA A 234 -28.07 -8.97 -24.16
N ALA A 235 -27.54 -9.74 -23.19
CA ALA A 235 -27.36 -9.30 -21.82
C ALA A 235 -26.32 -8.17 -21.68
N ASN A 236 -25.35 -8.07 -22.58
CA ASN A 236 -24.23 -7.12 -22.50
C ASN A 236 -24.47 -5.79 -23.26
N LEU A 237 -25.59 -5.67 -24.01
CA LEU A 237 -25.85 -4.52 -24.88
C LEU A 237 -26.20 -3.21 -24.15
N MET A 238 -26.44 -3.25 -22.83
CA MET A 238 -26.85 -2.06 -22.05
C MET A 238 -26.17 -1.96 -20.69
N LYS A 239 -24.89 -1.56 -20.65
CA LYS A 239 -24.34 -0.88 -19.46
C LYS A 239 -24.28 0.64 -19.74
N PRO A 240 -25.08 1.47 -19.04
CA PRO A 240 -25.08 2.91 -19.25
C PRO A 240 -23.83 3.53 -18.61
N THR A 241 -22.90 4.01 -19.44
CA THR A 241 -21.80 4.93 -19.11
C THR A 241 -20.61 4.39 -18.29
N GLY A 242 -19.42 4.94 -18.60
CA GLY A 242 -18.11 4.37 -18.29
C GLY A 242 -17.49 4.69 -16.92
N TYR A 243 -18.26 5.15 -15.93
CA TYR A 243 -17.86 5.00 -14.53
C TYR A 243 -18.99 5.30 -13.53
N SER A 244 -19.47 4.27 -12.84
CA SER A 244 -20.31 4.36 -11.63
C SER A 244 -19.75 3.46 -10.50
N GLY A 245 -18.46 3.12 -10.58
CA GLY A 245 -17.83 2.10 -9.73
C GLY A 245 -17.29 2.65 -8.41
N ASP A 246 -17.14 1.76 -7.44
CA ASP A 246 -16.61 2.07 -6.10
C ASP A 246 -15.09 2.36 -6.09
N HIS A 247 -14.37 2.16 -7.20
CA HIS A 247 -12.91 2.35 -7.23
C HIS A 247 -12.52 3.82 -7.36
N THR A 248 -11.35 4.16 -6.84
CA THR A 248 -10.77 5.51 -6.93
C THR A 248 -9.75 5.53 -8.06
N ILE A 249 -10.00 6.34 -9.10
CA ILE A 249 -9.08 6.49 -10.24
C ILE A 249 -8.03 7.56 -9.90
N SER A 250 -6.75 7.17 -9.87
CA SER A 250 -5.63 8.10 -9.71
C SER A 250 -4.91 8.35 -11.03
N PHE A 251 -4.70 9.63 -11.38
CA PHE A 251 -3.96 10.03 -12.56
C PHE A 251 -2.54 10.45 -12.18
N CYS A 252 -1.59 9.51 -12.23
CA CYS A 252 -0.17 9.81 -12.04
C CYS A 252 0.61 9.37 -13.28
N SER A 253 0.96 10.33 -14.14
CA SER A 253 1.85 10.08 -15.29
C SER A 253 3.20 10.76 -15.06
N THR A 254 4.29 10.01 -15.08
CA THR A 254 5.64 10.58 -14.97
C THR A 254 6.22 10.87 -16.35
N ARG A 255 6.81 12.06 -16.54
CA ARG A 255 7.60 12.41 -17.72
C ARG A 255 9.08 12.49 -17.35
N ILE A 256 9.84 11.45 -17.69
CA ILE A 256 11.24 11.31 -17.26
C ILE A 256 12.12 11.03 -18.48
N GLY A 257 13.09 11.92 -18.73
CA GLY A 257 14.15 11.77 -19.72
C GLY A 257 15.51 11.47 -19.07
N LEU A 258 16.55 11.26 -19.90
CA LEU A 258 17.90 10.95 -19.43
C LEU A 258 18.48 12.10 -18.60
N ASP A 259 18.27 13.34 -19.03
CA ASP A 259 18.76 14.53 -18.33
C ASP A 259 18.21 14.57 -16.90
N ASN A 260 16.93 14.25 -16.68
CA ASN A 260 16.33 14.19 -15.35
C ASN A 260 17.02 13.17 -14.41
N VAL A 261 17.78 12.22 -14.95
CA VAL A 261 18.48 11.17 -14.19
C VAL A 261 19.95 11.51 -13.96
N VAL A 262 20.62 12.10 -14.95
CA VAL A 262 22.08 12.29 -14.93
C VAL A 262 22.51 13.69 -14.50
N THR A 263 21.60 14.66 -14.47
CA THR A 263 21.90 16.03 -14.03
C THR A 263 21.34 16.30 -12.63
N PRO A 264 22.01 17.14 -11.80
CA PRO A 264 21.41 17.67 -10.59
C PRO A 264 20.09 18.39 -10.86
N SER A 265 19.20 18.40 -9.87
CA SER A 265 17.89 19.05 -9.96
C SER A 265 17.90 20.39 -9.23
N ASP A 266 17.69 21.48 -9.96
CA ASP A 266 17.56 22.84 -9.41
C ASP A 266 16.09 23.23 -9.11
N MET A 267 15.19 22.25 -9.07
CA MET A 267 13.76 22.47 -8.86
C MET A 267 13.43 22.91 -7.44
N VAL A 268 12.60 23.95 -7.32
CA VAL A 268 12.02 24.35 -6.02
C VAL A 268 11.11 23.23 -5.50
N ARG A 269 11.43 22.72 -4.31
CA ARG A 269 10.66 21.68 -3.63
C ARG A 269 9.24 22.17 -3.30
N LYS A 270 8.23 21.42 -3.76
CA LYS A 270 6.80 21.69 -3.48
C LYS A 270 6.28 20.91 -2.27
N THR A 271 6.61 19.63 -2.20
CA THR A 271 6.24 18.74 -1.08
C THR A 271 6.82 19.24 0.24
N LYS A 272 6.02 19.25 1.31
CA LYS A 272 6.44 19.70 2.64
C LYS A 272 6.93 18.51 3.47
N ILE A 273 7.87 18.75 4.39
CA ILE A 273 8.44 17.71 5.26
C ILE A 273 8.00 17.96 6.69
N PHE A 274 7.42 16.92 7.31
CA PHE A 274 7.04 16.89 8.72
C PHE A 274 8.12 16.10 9.48
N CYS A 275 8.69 16.68 10.53
CA CYS A 275 9.74 16.06 11.34
C CYS A 275 9.24 15.84 12.76
N THR A 276 9.35 14.61 13.28
CA THR A 276 8.99 14.33 14.68
C THR A 276 10.10 14.80 15.61
N MET A 277 9.75 15.59 16.62
CA MET A 277 10.69 16.07 17.62
C MET A 277 10.94 14.99 18.68
N GLY A 278 12.21 14.73 18.98
CA GLY A 278 12.63 13.76 19.98
C GLY A 278 13.99 14.09 20.57
N PRO A 279 14.49 13.31 21.55
CA PRO A 279 15.72 13.63 22.29
C PRO A 279 16.97 13.88 21.43
N LYS A 280 17.00 13.38 20.20
CA LYS A 280 18.09 13.56 19.23
C LYS A 280 18.07 14.92 18.51
N CYS A 281 17.00 15.70 18.66
CA CYS A 281 16.82 17.01 18.01
C CYS A 281 16.09 17.99 18.92
N TRP A 282 16.29 17.89 20.24
CA TRP A 282 15.64 18.77 21.23
C TRP A 282 16.45 20.03 21.55
N ASP A 283 17.73 20.08 21.18
CA ASP A 283 18.57 21.27 21.27
C ASP A 283 18.32 22.22 20.08
N GLU A 284 18.61 23.50 20.33
CA GLU A 284 18.31 24.59 19.39
C GLU A 284 19.18 24.54 18.13
N GLU A 285 20.44 24.10 18.25
CA GLU A 285 21.38 23.99 17.14
C GLU A 285 20.90 22.95 16.11
N THR A 286 20.54 21.75 16.58
CA THR A 286 19.97 20.71 15.70
C THR A 286 18.64 21.15 15.08
N MET A 287 17.81 21.91 15.81
CA MET A 287 16.55 22.45 15.25
C MET A 287 16.81 23.41 14.08
N ALA A 288 17.83 24.26 14.19
CA ALA A 288 18.26 25.14 13.09
C ALA A 288 18.76 24.33 11.88
N GLU A 289 19.59 23.31 12.11
CA GLU A 289 20.03 22.40 11.04
C GLU A 289 18.86 21.72 10.31
N LEU A 290 17.82 21.30 11.05
CA LEU A 290 16.61 20.72 10.47
C LEU A 290 15.83 21.73 9.63
N ILE A 291 15.73 22.99 10.08
CA ILE A 291 15.10 24.09 9.33
C ILE A 291 15.82 24.32 8.01
N ASP A 292 17.15 24.43 8.05
CA ASP A 292 18.02 24.62 6.87
C ASP A 292 17.94 23.45 5.89
N ALA A 293 17.90 22.21 6.41
CA ALA A 293 17.69 21.01 5.62
C ALA A 293 16.29 20.95 4.97
N GLY A 294 15.37 21.82 5.39
CA GLY A 294 14.06 22.02 4.79
C GLY A 294 12.89 21.45 5.58
N MET A 295 12.99 21.24 6.90
CA MET A 295 11.82 20.95 7.73
C MET A 295 10.74 22.02 7.51
N GLY A 296 9.48 21.60 7.34
CA GLY A 296 8.34 22.52 7.20
C GLY A 296 7.46 22.56 8.45
N VAL A 297 7.29 21.41 9.10
CA VAL A 297 6.43 21.26 10.29
C VAL A 297 7.13 20.42 11.35
N ALA A 298 7.16 20.89 12.59
CA ALA A 298 7.59 20.12 13.75
C ALA A 298 6.40 19.37 14.37
N ARG A 299 6.49 18.03 14.41
CA ARG A 299 5.51 17.13 15.02
C ARG A 299 5.91 16.80 16.46
N PHE A 300 5.01 17.08 17.40
CA PHE A 300 5.14 16.75 18.82
C PHE A 300 4.24 15.56 19.13
N ASN A 301 4.84 14.42 19.51
CA ASN A 301 4.11 13.17 19.76
C ASN A 301 3.71 13.05 21.24
N PHE A 302 2.41 13.17 21.55
CA PHE A 302 1.87 13.15 22.91
C PHE A 302 1.59 11.74 23.46
N SER A 303 1.94 10.68 22.72
CA SER A 303 2.10 9.34 23.31
C SER A 303 3.28 9.27 24.29
N HIS A 304 4.18 10.26 24.27
CA HIS A 304 5.36 10.37 25.13
C HIS A 304 5.51 11.76 25.76
N GLY A 305 6.16 11.81 26.92
CA GLY A 305 6.38 13.06 27.66
C GLY A 305 5.13 13.61 28.32
N ASP A 306 5.33 14.57 29.23
CA ASP A 306 4.27 15.37 29.84
C ASP A 306 4.24 16.78 29.22
N HIS A 307 3.27 17.60 29.63
CA HIS A 307 3.12 18.96 29.11
C HIS A 307 4.33 19.84 29.41
N GLU A 308 5.00 19.65 30.54
CA GLU A 308 6.17 20.45 30.91
C GLU A 308 7.35 20.18 29.97
N ALA A 309 7.64 18.90 29.73
CA ALA A 309 8.67 18.49 28.79
C ALA A 309 8.36 18.95 27.36
N GLN A 310 7.13 18.77 26.90
CA GLN A 310 6.71 19.21 25.56
C GLN A 310 6.76 20.73 25.41
N GLN A 311 6.40 21.50 26.45
CA GLN A 311 6.49 22.96 26.45
C GLN A 311 7.93 23.43 26.30
N ALA A 312 8.86 22.83 27.06
CA ALA A 312 10.26 23.20 26.99
C ALA A 312 10.86 22.96 25.59
N VAL A 313 10.42 21.93 24.88
CA VAL A 313 10.84 21.65 23.49
C VAL A 313 10.19 22.65 22.53
N LEU A 314 8.90 22.95 22.69
CA LEU A 314 8.19 23.93 21.87
C LEU A 314 8.79 25.33 21.97
N ASP A 315 9.15 25.76 23.17
CA ASP A 315 9.76 27.06 23.42
C ASP A 315 11.11 27.18 22.71
N ARG A 316 11.96 26.15 22.80
CA ARG A 316 13.24 26.09 22.07
C ARG A 316 13.03 26.10 20.55
N TYR A 317 12.06 25.34 20.06
CA TYR A 317 11.72 25.30 18.63
C TYR A 317 11.28 26.67 18.10
N ARG A 318 10.43 27.38 18.84
CA ARG A 318 9.98 28.73 18.46
C ARG A 318 11.11 29.74 18.47
N GLU A 319 12.03 29.65 19.42
CA GLU A 319 13.21 30.53 19.44
C GLU A 319 14.14 30.23 18.25
N ALA A 320 14.39 28.95 17.93
CA ALA A 320 15.14 28.57 16.72
C ALA A 320 14.49 29.12 15.46
N CYS A 321 13.18 28.91 15.27
CA CYS A 321 12.42 29.47 14.13
C CYS A 321 12.52 30.99 14.05
N LYS A 322 12.47 31.69 15.17
CA LYS A 322 12.57 33.15 15.20
C LYS A 322 13.95 33.64 14.77
N LYS A 323 15.02 32.97 15.24
CA LYS A 323 16.40 33.30 14.87
C LYS A 323 16.66 33.01 13.40
N GLU A 324 16.32 31.81 12.93
CA GLU A 324 16.50 31.42 11.53
C GLU A 324 15.66 32.27 10.58
N GLY A 325 14.40 32.53 10.92
CA GLY A 325 13.55 33.42 10.12
C GLY A 325 14.09 34.85 10.03
N ALA A 326 14.66 35.39 11.13
CA ALA A 326 15.28 36.71 11.11
C ALA A 326 16.56 36.73 10.26
N ALA A 327 17.41 35.71 10.39
CA ALA A 327 18.62 35.54 9.60
C ALA A 327 18.30 35.44 8.09
N MET A 328 17.37 34.56 7.71
CA MET A 328 16.93 34.41 6.32
C MET A 328 16.32 35.70 5.76
N LYS A 329 15.56 36.45 6.56
CA LYS A 329 15.00 37.74 6.14
C LYS A 329 16.09 38.74 5.79
N GLU A 330 17.11 38.84 6.62
CA GLU A 330 18.24 39.76 6.40
C GLU A 330 19.10 39.31 5.21
N GLU A 331 19.49 38.04 5.17
CA GLU A 331 20.35 37.47 4.12
C GLU A 331 19.71 37.56 2.72
N LEU A 332 18.42 37.24 2.63
CA LEU A 332 17.69 37.18 1.35
C LEU A 332 16.93 38.47 1.03
N GLY A 333 16.96 39.47 1.92
CA GLY A 333 16.26 40.76 1.73
C GLY A 333 14.74 40.63 1.64
N LEU A 334 14.12 39.78 2.46
CA LEU A 334 12.68 39.51 2.43
C LEU A 334 11.87 40.61 3.15
N ASP A 335 10.68 40.92 2.63
CA ASP A 335 9.73 41.84 3.29
C ASP A 335 9.00 41.19 4.47
N TYR A 336 9.15 39.88 4.66
CA TYR A 336 8.51 39.09 5.70
C TYR A 336 9.52 38.16 6.37
N THR A 337 9.16 37.65 7.56
CA THR A 337 9.96 36.65 8.28
C THR A 337 9.39 35.27 7.93
N PRO A 338 10.21 34.32 7.43
CA PRO A 338 9.77 32.94 7.27
C PRO A 338 9.30 32.33 8.59
N HIS A 339 8.29 31.47 8.51
CA HIS A 339 7.69 30.80 9.65
C HIS A 339 7.50 29.31 9.35
N TRP A 340 7.54 28.50 10.41
CA TRP A 340 7.37 27.05 10.36
C TRP A 340 6.26 26.64 11.32
N ALA A 341 5.56 25.57 10.97
CA ALA A 341 4.38 25.16 11.71
C ALA A 341 4.69 24.10 12.78
N CYS A 342 3.81 23.99 13.75
CA CYS A 342 3.84 23.00 14.81
C CYS A 342 2.56 22.14 14.81
N LEU A 343 2.74 20.85 15.01
CA LEU A 343 1.68 19.85 14.99
C LEU A 343 1.67 19.07 16.31
N LEU A 344 0.51 19.03 16.98
CA LEU A 344 0.26 18.14 18.11
C LEU A 344 -0.30 16.81 17.60
N ASP A 345 0.40 15.70 17.82
CA ASP A 345 -0.10 14.35 17.51
C ASP A 345 -0.63 13.70 18.79
N THR A 346 -1.93 13.43 18.82
CA THR A 346 -2.64 12.87 19.97
C THR A 346 -2.19 11.44 20.28
N LYS A 347 -2.30 11.02 21.54
CA LYS A 347 -2.05 9.62 21.89
C LYS A 347 -3.15 8.72 21.31
N GLY A 348 -4.40 9.14 21.47
CA GLY A 348 -5.57 8.41 21.00
C GLY A 348 -5.78 7.05 21.69
N PRO A 349 -6.76 6.27 21.20
CA PRO A 349 -7.25 5.05 21.84
C PRO A 349 -6.37 3.81 21.61
N GLU A 350 -5.09 3.89 21.96
CA GLU A 350 -4.17 2.75 21.82
C GLU A 350 -4.49 1.61 22.81
N ILE A 351 -4.48 0.37 22.30
CA ILE A 351 -4.54 -0.83 23.14
C ILE A 351 -3.12 -1.26 23.50
N ARG A 352 -2.86 -1.50 24.79
CA ARG A 352 -1.53 -1.81 25.32
C ARG A 352 -1.57 -3.05 26.21
N THR A 353 -0.48 -3.81 26.22
CA THR A 353 -0.27 -4.87 27.22
C THR A 353 -0.08 -4.30 28.61
N ALA A 354 -0.62 -5.01 29.60
CA ALA A 354 -0.45 -4.69 31.02
C ALA A 354 1.00 -4.92 31.50
N MET A 355 1.26 -4.59 32.77
CA MET A 355 2.54 -4.88 33.41
C MET A 355 2.75 -6.39 33.57
N LEU A 356 4.01 -6.79 33.73
CA LEU A 356 4.42 -8.18 33.91
C LEU A 356 5.01 -8.33 35.32
N ARG A 357 4.85 -9.53 35.90
CA ARG A 357 5.40 -9.87 37.21
C ARG A 357 6.92 -9.66 37.18
N ASP A 358 7.43 -8.97 38.20
CA ASP A 358 8.84 -8.60 38.35
C ASP A 358 9.41 -7.74 37.19
N GLY A 359 8.55 -7.17 36.33
CA GLY A 359 8.94 -6.39 35.15
C GLY A 359 9.69 -7.20 34.08
N GLN A 360 9.65 -8.54 34.16
CA GLN A 360 10.42 -9.40 33.27
C GLN A 360 9.61 -9.75 32.02
N PRO A 361 10.21 -9.66 30.81
CA PRO A 361 9.58 -10.15 29.59
C PRO A 361 9.25 -11.65 29.68
N ILE A 362 8.13 -12.05 29.09
CA ILE A 362 7.70 -13.44 29.00
C ILE A 362 8.14 -14.04 27.66
N GLU A 363 8.74 -15.23 27.70
CA GLU A 363 9.00 -16.05 26.51
C GLU A 363 7.72 -16.74 26.07
N LEU A 364 7.24 -16.46 24.86
CA LEU A 364 6.08 -17.13 24.28
C LEU A 364 6.53 -18.17 23.25
N GLU A 365 6.02 -19.38 23.37
CA GLU A 365 6.30 -20.50 22.47
C GLU A 365 5.12 -20.76 21.54
N LYS A 366 5.41 -21.10 20.28
CA LYS A 366 4.42 -21.43 19.28
C LYS A 366 3.55 -22.60 19.74
N ASN A 367 2.25 -22.47 19.52
CA ASN A 367 1.18 -23.37 19.94
C ASN A 367 0.91 -23.42 21.46
N GLN A 368 1.60 -22.64 22.29
CA GLN A 368 1.29 -22.60 23.72
C GLN A 368 -0.09 -21.95 23.96
N PRO A 369 -0.91 -22.47 24.88
CA PRO A 369 -2.14 -21.82 25.31
C PRO A 369 -1.81 -20.57 26.16
N ILE A 370 -2.67 -19.56 26.07
CA ILE A 370 -2.53 -18.32 26.83
C ILE A 370 -3.90 -17.75 27.19
N THR A 371 -4.04 -17.23 28.41
CA THR A 371 -5.22 -16.49 28.85
C THR A 371 -4.96 -14.99 28.72
N ILE A 372 -5.89 -14.27 28.12
CA ILE A 372 -5.83 -12.81 27.98
C ILE A 372 -6.99 -12.20 28.75
N GLU A 373 -6.69 -11.21 29.57
CA GLU A 373 -7.67 -10.50 30.39
C GLU A 373 -7.87 -9.06 29.92
N ALA A 374 -9.13 -8.65 29.78
CA ALA A 374 -9.58 -7.29 29.52
C ALA A 374 -9.51 -6.47 30.83
N VAL A 375 -8.33 -5.94 31.14
CA VAL A 375 -8.06 -5.26 32.43
C VAL A 375 -8.46 -3.79 32.45
N GLY A 376 -8.66 -3.16 31.28
CA GLY A 376 -9.08 -1.76 31.20
C GLY A 376 -8.05 -0.80 31.79
N ASP A 377 -8.52 0.21 32.51
CA ASP A 377 -7.68 1.24 33.13
C ASP A 377 -6.70 0.69 34.19
N ALA A 378 -6.96 -0.50 34.73
CA ALA A 378 -6.09 -1.17 35.71
C ALA A 378 -4.86 -1.86 35.07
N TYR A 379 -4.58 -1.63 33.79
CA TYR A 379 -3.47 -2.29 33.09
C TYR A 379 -2.07 -1.96 33.66
N THR A 380 -1.92 -0.84 34.36
CA THR A 380 -0.67 -0.49 35.06
C THR A 380 -0.52 -1.18 36.41
N GLU A 381 -1.60 -1.76 36.96
CA GLU A 381 -1.61 -2.47 38.25
C GLU A 381 -1.58 -3.98 38.06
N PHE A 382 -2.20 -4.47 36.98
CA PHE A 382 -2.22 -5.88 36.63
C PHE A 382 -0.82 -6.42 36.34
N GLN A 383 -0.48 -7.58 36.90
CA GLN A 383 0.78 -8.28 36.67
C GLN A 383 0.56 -9.60 35.94
N GLY A 384 0.80 -9.60 34.63
CA GLY A 384 0.85 -10.80 33.82
C GLY A 384 2.04 -11.69 34.16
N TYR A 385 1.95 -13.00 33.89
CA TYR A 385 2.98 -13.96 34.25
C TYR A 385 2.97 -15.19 33.33
N LYS A 386 4.08 -15.93 33.33
CA LYS A 386 4.19 -17.29 32.79
C LYS A 386 4.78 -18.19 33.87
N THR A 387 4.10 -19.31 34.13
CA THR A 387 4.61 -20.47 34.87
C THR A 387 4.65 -21.68 33.96
N ASP A 388 5.10 -22.82 34.46
CA ASP A 388 5.09 -24.08 33.71
C ASP A 388 3.66 -24.56 33.38
N GLU A 389 2.66 -24.12 34.17
CA GLU A 389 1.26 -24.53 34.05
C GLU A 389 0.38 -23.50 33.31
N GLU A 390 0.64 -22.20 33.49
CA GLU A 390 -0.24 -21.15 32.97
C GLU A 390 0.55 -19.94 32.44
N THR A 391 0.07 -19.37 31.33
CA THR A 391 0.47 -18.04 30.86
C THR A 391 -0.74 -17.13 30.85
N ARG A 392 -0.64 -15.97 31.52
CA ARG A 392 -1.71 -14.97 31.61
C ARG A 392 -1.17 -13.57 31.38
N ILE A 393 -1.83 -12.82 30.51
CA ILE A 393 -1.51 -11.41 30.20
C ILE A 393 -2.77 -10.54 30.26
N GLY A 394 -2.59 -9.24 30.48
CA GLY A 394 -3.67 -8.25 30.48
C GLY A 394 -3.59 -7.29 29.31
N LEU A 395 -4.73 -6.79 28.85
CA LEU A 395 -4.87 -5.73 27.85
C LEU A 395 -5.68 -4.54 28.37
N SER A 396 -5.24 -3.33 28.04
CA SER A 396 -5.88 -2.07 28.46
C SER A 396 -7.29 -1.85 27.90
N TYR A 397 -7.78 -2.71 27.00
CA TYR A 397 -9.10 -2.57 26.40
C TYR A 397 -10.16 -3.34 27.18
N ALA A 398 -10.96 -2.64 27.98
CA ALA A 398 -12.00 -3.24 28.83
C ALA A 398 -13.09 -3.99 28.04
N LYS A 399 -13.39 -3.54 26.81
CA LYS A 399 -14.41 -4.16 25.94
C LYS A 399 -13.85 -5.27 25.03
N LEU A 400 -12.63 -5.75 25.28
CA LEU A 400 -11.95 -6.72 24.42
C LEU A 400 -12.79 -7.96 24.14
N CYS A 401 -13.36 -8.59 25.17
CA CYS A 401 -14.10 -9.85 25.03
C CYS A 401 -15.46 -9.67 24.32
N GLN A 402 -16.00 -8.45 24.30
CA GLN A 402 -17.21 -8.10 23.55
C GLN A 402 -16.91 -7.78 22.08
N SER A 403 -15.71 -7.29 21.78
CA SER A 403 -15.32 -6.85 20.44
C SER A 403 -14.71 -7.98 19.60
N VAL A 404 -13.99 -8.92 20.20
CA VAL A 404 -13.34 -10.03 19.48
C VAL A 404 -14.18 -11.31 19.47
N LYS A 405 -13.98 -12.16 18.48
CA LYS A 405 -14.62 -13.47 18.32
C LYS A 405 -13.58 -14.58 18.11
N PRO A 406 -13.91 -15.84 18.44
CA PRO A 406 -13.07 -16.99 18.09
C PRO A 406 -12.62 -16.95 16.63
N GLY A 407 -11.33 -17.16 16.41
CA GLY A 407 -10.69 -17.06 15.09
C GLY A 407 -9.99 -15.72 14.81
N ASN A 408 -10.32 -14.64 15.52
CA ASN A 408 -9.59 -13.38 15.38
C ASN A 408 -8.12 -13.55 15.78
N LYS A 409 -7.25 -12.74 15.15
CA LYS A 409 -5.83 -12.65 15.49
C LYS A 409 -5.60 -11.34 16.21
N LEU A 410 -4.96 -11.39 17.36
CA LEU A 410 -4.50 -10.23 18.11
C LEU A 410 -3.00 -10.09 17.83
N LEU A 411 -2.59 -8.92 17.39
CA LEU A 411 -1.19 -8.64 17.03
C LEU A 411 -0.57 -7.79 18.14
N PHE A 412 0.60 -8.14 18.63
CA PHE A 412 1.29 -7.40 19.69
C PHE A 412 2.71 -7.04 19.27
N ALA A 413 3.23 -5.94 19.84
CA ALA A 413 4.59 -5.47 19.59
C ALA A 413 4.88 -5.34 18.09
N ASP A 414 4.09 -4.49 17.42
CA ASP A 414 4.18 -4.23 15.98
C ASP A 414 4.05 -5.51 15.13
N GLY A 415 3.25 -6.48 15.62
CA GLY A 415 2.99 -7.74 14.92
C GLY A 415 4.04 -8.82 15.13
N SER A 416 5.06 -8.54 15.94
CA SER A 416 6.09 -9.52 16.29
C SER A 416 5.53 -10.71 17.06
N VAL A 417 4.39 -10.56 17.71
CA VAL A 417 3.66 -11.64 18.40
C VAL A 417 2.24 -11.71 17.87
N VAL A 418 1.80 -12.90 17.46
CA VAL A 418 0.44 -13.15 16.99
C VAL A 418 -0.22 -14.16 17.92
N ILE A 419 -1.37 -13.79 18.50
CA ILE A 419 -2.19 -14.71 19.31
C ILE A 419 -3.55 -14.87 18.63
N LYS A 420 -3.94 -16.11 18.34
CA LYS A 420 -5.25 -16.41 17.77
C LYS A 420 -6.24 -16.70 18.91
N VAL A 421 -7.38 -16.00 18.91
CA VAL A 421 -8.48 -16.23 19.84
C VAL A 421 -9.11 -17.60 19.56
N ILE A 422 -9.22 -18.43 20.60
CA ILE A 422 -9.82 -19.77 20.53
C ILE A 422 -11.22 -19.75 21.14
N GLU A 423 -11.39 -19.11 22.29
CA GLU A 423 -12.62 -19.15 23.07
C GLU A 423 -12.74 -17.88 23.92
N ILE A 424 -13.95 -17.32 24.02
CA ILE A 424 -14.28 -16.27 25.01
C ILE A 424 -14.83 -16.99 26.24
N LEU A 425 -14.16 -16.85 27.39
CA LEU A 425 -14.54 -17.55 28.62
C LEU A 425 -15.63 -16.81 29.38
N ASP A 426 -15.48 -15.49 29.49
CA ASP A 426 -16.41 -14.59 30.16
C ASP A 426 -16.20 -13.15 29.66
N ASP A 427 -16.84 -12.18 30.31
CA ASP A 427 -16.79 -10.76 29.93
C ASP A 427 -15.38 -10.14 30.02
N ARG A 428 -14.44 -10.78 30.72
CA ARG A 428 -13.07 -10.29 30.92
C ARG A 428 -11.99 -11.23 30.45
N HIS A 429 -12.24 -12.53 30.29
CA HIS A 429 -11.21 -13.50 29.96
C HIS A 429 -11.48 -14.18 28.63
N LEU A 430 -10.43 -14.33 27.83
CA LEU A 430 -10.42 -15.16 26.63
C LEU A 430 -9.21 -16.09 26.61
N LYS A 431 -9.36 -17.25 25.95
CA LYS A 431 -8.25 -18.15 25.62
C LYS A 431 -7.76 -17.89 24.22
N GLY A 432 -6.46 -17.83 24.08
CA GLY A 432 -5.77 -17.78 22.81
C GLY A 432 -4.71 -18.88 22.68
N VAL A 433 -4.17 -18.98 21.47
CA VAL A 433 -2.98 -19.78 21.15
C VAL A 433 -1.93 -18.90 20.50
N VAL A 434 -0.69 -18.99 20.97
CA VAL A 434 0.44 -18.27 20.40
C VAL A 434 0.82 -18.87 19.05
N MET A 435 1.02 -18.04 18.03
CA MET A 435 1.26 -18.50 16.66
C MET A 435 2.75 -18.54 16.28
N ASN A 436 3.64 -17.93 17.07
CA ASN A 436 5.07 -17.83 16.79
C ASN A 436 5.90 -17.63 18.07
N ASP A 437 7.16 -18.07 18.05
CA ASP A 437 8.08 -17.94 19.16
C ASP A 437 8.58 -16.48 19.29
N LYS A 438 8.40 -15.85 20.45
CA LYS A 438 8.89 -14.47 20.71
C LYS A 438 8.80 -14.07 22.18
N LYS A 439 9.66 -13.13 22.58
CA LYS A 439 9.53 -12.38 23.84
C LYS A 439 8.42 -11.34 23.77
N LEU A 440 7.57 -11.29 24.79
CA LEU A 440 6.62 -10.21 25.02
C LEU A 440 7.04 -9.38 26.24
N GLY A 441 7.13 -8.06 26.07
CA GLY A 441 7.40 -7.11 27.15
C GLY A 441 6.14 -6.37 27.63
N GLU A 442 6.34 -5.44 28.55
CA GLU A 442 5.29 -4.58 29.08
C GLU A 442 4.90 -3.47 28.11
N ARG A 443 3.64 -3.00 28.20
CA ARG A 443 3.12 -1.82 27.49
C ARG A 443 3.38 -1.83 25.99
N LYS A 444 3.41 -3.03 25.39
CA LYS A 444 3.48 -3.21 23.94
C LYS A 444 2.12 -2.89 23.34
N ASN A 445 2.13 -2.28 22.15
CA ASN A 445 0.89 -2.05 21.40
C ASN A 445 0.21 -3.38 21.06
N CYS A 446 -1.10 -3.31 20.92
CA CYS A 446 -1.94 -4.39 20.46
C CYS A 446 -2.91 -3.88 19.40
N ASN A 447 -2.99 -4.60 18.28
CA ASN A 447 -3.88 -4.31 17.17
C ASN A 447 -4.89 -5.44 17.00
N LEU A 448 -6.11 -5.10 16.59
CA LEU A 448 -7.24 -6.01 16.48
C LEU A 448 -7.79 -6.04 15.03
N PRO A 449 -7.05 -6.62 14.07
CA PRO A 449 -7.44 -6.64 12.66
C PRO A 449 -8.89 -7.10 12.42
N GLY A 450 -9.66 -6.26 11.73
CA GLY A 450 -11.06 -6.53 11.37
C GLY A 450 -12.04 -6.47 12.55
N VAL A 451 -11.64 -5.87 13.68
CA VAL A 451 -12.48 -5.66 14.85
C VAL A 451 -12.78 -4.17 15.00
N LYS A 452 -14.05 -3.82 15.17
CA LYS A 452 -14.44 -2.45 15.52
C LYS A 452 -14.09 -2.18 16.98
N VAL A 453 -13.13 -1.30 17.19
CA VAL A 453 -12.68 -0.90 18.53
C VAL A 453 -13.57 0.23 19.04
N ASP A 454 -14.44 -0.10 19.98
CA ASP A 454 -15.32 0.84 20.69
C ASP A 454 -14.57 1.53 21.84
N ILE A 455 -13.71 2.48 21.47
CA ILE A 455 -13.03 3.43 22.37
C ILE A 455 -13.26 4.83 21.78
N PRO A 456 -13.57 5.85 22.61
CA PRO A 456 -13.68 7.23 22.12
C PRO A 456 -12.40 7.70 21.41
N VAL A 457 -12.55 8.44 20.30
CA VAL A 457 -11.41 8.99 19.53
C VAL A 457 -10.52 9.91 20.38
N LEU A 458 -11.10 10.62 21.35
CA LEU A 458 -10.37 11.43 22.33
C LEU A 458 -10.58 10.84 23.72
N THR A 459 -9.48 10.43 24.36
CA THR A 459 -9.48 10.08 25.79
C THR A 459 -9.50 11.34 26.66
N ALA A 460 -9.71 11.17 27.98
CA ALA A 460 -9.61 12.29 28.91
C ALA A 460 -8.23 12.98 28.87
N LYS A 461 -7.17 12.21 28.62
CA LYS A 461 -5.82 12.75 28.41
C LYS A 461 -5.77 13.56 27.11
N ASP A 462 -6.29 13.04 26.01
CA ASP A 462 -6.26 13.77 24.73
C ASP A 462 -7.05 15.08 24.81
N ILE A 463 -8.21 15.10 25.48
CA ILE A 463 -8.96 16.34 25.73
C ILE A 463 -8.10 17.34 26.51
N ASN A 464 -7.40 16.89 27.56
CA ASN A 464 -6.48 17.75 28.31
C ASN A 464 -5.31 18.25 27.44
N ASP A 465 -4.74 17.40 26.59
CA ASP A 465 -3.68 17.78 25.65
C ASP A 465 -4.19 18.84 24.64
N VAL A 466 -5.41 18.68 24.13
CA VAL A 466 -6.03 19.66 23.23
C VAL A 466 -6.30 20.99 23.93
N GLN A 467 -7.00 20.97 25.06
CA GLN A 467 -7.45 22.20 25.71
C GLN A 467 -6.29 22.95 26.38
N ASN A 468 -5.46 22.24 27.13
CA ASN A 468 -4.45 22.86 27.99
C ASN A 468 -3.06 22.95 27.36
N PHE A 469 -2.84 22.31 26.22
CA PHE A 469 -1.58 22.44 25.46
C PHE A 469 -1.83 22.97 24.05
N CYS A 470 -2.63 22.29 23.22
CA CYS A 470 -2.82 22.64 21.79
C CYS A 470 -3.34 24.06 21.61
N CYS A 471 -4.49 24.36 22.22
CA CYS A 471 -5.15 25.66 22.13
C CYS A 471 -4.36 26.73 22.87
N LYS A 472 -3.89 26.42 24.09
CA LYS A 472 -3.11 27.35 24.91
C LYS A 472 -1.83 27.83 24.21
N ASN A 473 -1.16 26.94 23.50
CA ASN A 473 0.06 27.27 22.79
C ASN A 473 -0.17 27.77 21.37
N GLU A 474 -1.42 27.87 20.88
CA GLU A 474 -1.70 28.26 19.48
C GLU A 474 -0.96 27.34 18.48
N MET A 475 -1.08 26.03 18.66
CA MET A 475 -0.53 25.07 17.69
C MET A 475 -1.24 25.21 16.33
N ASP A 476 -0.53 24.97 15.23
CA ASP A 476 -1.12 25.13 13.89
C ASP A 476 -2.02 23.95 13.50
N PHE A 477 -1.62 22.74 13.91
CA PHE A 477 -2.31 21.50 13.55
C PHE A 477 -2.50 20.57 14.76
N ILE A 478 -3.59 19.81 14.72
CA ILE A 478 -3.76 18.59 15.51
C ILE A 478 -3.81 17.38 14.55
N ALA A 479 -3.01 16.35 14.82
CA ALA A 479 -3.16 15.04 14.21
C ALA A 479 -3.88 14.11 15.18
N ALA A 480 -5.13 13.78 14.85
CA ALA A 480 -5.98 12.92 15.67
C ALA A 480 -5.79 11.46 15.29
N SER A 481 -5.40 10.64 16.27
CA SER A 481 -5.09 9.22 16.12
C SER A 481 -6.37 8.38 16.07
N PHE A 482 -6.37 7.32 15.25
CA PHE A 482 -7.46 6.34 15.13
C PHE A 482 -8.85 6.93 14.82
N VAL A 483 -8.93 7.96 13.97
CA VAL A 483 -10.22 8.53 13.52
C VAL A 483 -11.00 7.47 12.72
N GLN A 484 -12.24 7.20 13.11
CA GLN A 484 -13.08 6.16 12.50
C GLN A 484 -14.28 6.70 11.72
N THR A 485 -14.76 7.91 12.05
CA THR A 485 -16.01 8.47 11.50
C THR A 485 -15.94 9.99 11.32
N GLY A 486 -16.86 10.60 10.55
CA GLY A 486 -16.97 12.05 10.50
C GLY A 486 -17.44 12.67 11.82
N GLU A 487 -18.19 11.92 12.63
CA GLU A 487 -18.60 12.33 13.98
C GLU A 487 -17.40 12.53 14.91
N ASP A 488 -16.37 11.67 14.79
CA ASP A 488 -15.12 11.83 15.52
C ASP A 488 -14.44 13.17 15.21
N VAL A 489 -14.40 13.54 13.92
CA VAL A 489 -13.81 14.82 13.46
C VAL A 489 -14.59 16.01 14.01
N GLN A 490 -15.92 15.93 14.00
CA GLN A 490 -16.78 16.97 14.58
C GLN A 490 -16.60 17.10 16.09
N LEU A 491 -16.42 15.98 16.80
CA LEU A 491 -16.12 15.99 18.23
C LEU A 491 -14.79 16.71 18.49
N ILE A 492 -13.75 16.41 17.73
CA ILE A 492 -12.44 17.07 17.84
C ILE A 492 -12.59 18.58 17.58
N ARG A 493 -13.30 18.97 16.51
CA ARG A 493 -13.59 20.37 16.18
C ARG A 493 -14.30 21.08 17.33
N LYS A 494 -15.30 20.46 17.92
CA LYS A 494 -16.03 20.99 19.08
C LYS A 494 -15.11 21.23 20.28
N VAL A 495 -14.26 20.26 20.63
CA VAL A 495 -13.31 20.38 21.76
C VAL A 495 -12.32 21.52 21.53
N LEU A 496 -11.82 21.67 20.30
CA LEU A 496 -10.95 22.79 19.93
C LEU A 496 -11.68 24.14 20.04
N ASP A 497 -12.90 24.24 19.50
CA ASP A 497 -13.68 25.49 19.49
C ASP A 497 -14.03 25.96 20.91
N GLU A 498 -14.43 25.04 21.78
CA GLU A 498 -14.72 25.31 23.19
C GLU A 498 -13.47 25.80 23.95
N ALA A 499 -12.27 25.45 23.49
CA ALA A 499 -10.99 25.87 24.06
C ALA A 499 -10.33 27.04 23.31
N GLY A 500 -11.00 27.66 22.33
CA GLY A 500 -10.47 28.81 21.59
C GLY A 500 -9.47 28.46 20.48
N GLY A 501 -9.46 27.21 20.02
CA GLY A 501 -8.59 26.70 18.95
C GLY A 501 -9.19 26.79 17.54
N GLN A 502 -10.01 27.80 17.22
CA GLN A 502 -10.75 27.86 15.94
C GLN A 502 -9.84 27.84 14.70
N ASN A 503 -8.60 28.32 14.84
CA ASN A 503 -7.62 28.36 13.75
C ASN A 503 -6.77 27.08 13.63
N VAL A 504 -6.87 26.16 14.60
CA VAL A 504 -6.13 24.89 14.57
C VAL A 504 -6.76 23.98 13.53
N GLN A 505 -5.97 23.50 12.57
CA GLN A 505 -6.44 22.59 11.53
C GLN A 505 -6.40 21.13 11.99
N ILE A 506 -7.40 20.34 11.57
CA ILE A 506 -7.54 18.93 11.94
C ILE A 506 -6.98 18.03 10.85
N ILE A 507 -6.03 17.19 11.22
CA ILE A 507 -5.48 16.10 10.41
C ILE A 507 -5.99 14.78 10.97
N SER A 508 -6.86 14.11 10.22
CA SER A 508 -7.37 12.79 10.62
C SER A 508 -6.36 11.71 10.22
N LYS A 509 -5.85 10.95 11.18
CA LYS A 509 -4.95 9.81 10.92
C LYS A 509 -5.79 8.58 10.63
N ILE A 510 -5.63 8.04 9.42
CA ILE A 510 -6.32 6.82 8.99
C ILE A 510 -5.41 5.62 9.26
N GLU A 511 -5.78 4.88 10.30
CA GLU A 511 -4.94 3.87 10.95
C GLU A 511 -5.61 2.51 11.09
N ASN A 512 -6.89 2.38 10.71
CA ASN A 512 -7.65 1.14 10.81
C ASN A 512 -8.66 0.98 9.66
N GLU A 513 -9.27 -0.21 9.59
CA GLU A 513 -10.22 -0.54 8.54
C GLU A 513 -11.50 0.32 8.60
N GLU A 514 -12.00 0.64 9.79
CA GLU A 514 -13.21 1.46 9.96
C GLU A 514 -13.02 2.88 9.40
N GLY A 515 -11.88 3.52 9.69
CA GLY A 515 -11.53 4.83 9.15
C GLY A 515 -11.41 4.82 7.62
N MET A 516 -10.96 3.71 7.03
CA MET A 516 -10.96 3.56 5.56
C MET A 516 -12.37 3.40 4.99
N ARG A 517 -13.24 2.62 5.66
CA ARG A 517 -14.63 2.40 5.22
C ARG A 517 -15.45 3.70 5.26
N ASN A 518 -15.23 4.52 6.27
CA ASN A 518 -15.94 5.79 6.46
C ASN A 518 -15.16 7.01 5.93
N PHE A 519 -14.14 6.79 5.10
CA PHE A 519 -13.20 7.84 4.70
C PHE A 519 -13.86 9.04 4.01
N ASP A 520 -14.86 8.78 3.16
CA ASP A 520 -15.61 9.84 2.46
C ASP A 520 -16.40 10.73 3.42
N ASP A 521 -16.84 10.18 4.56
CA ASP A 521 -17.51 10.95 5.61
C ASP A 521 -16.51 11.78 6.44
N ILE A 522 -15.36 11.19 6.76
CA ILE A 522 -14.24 11.88 7.43
C ILE A 522 -13.77 13.07 6.59
N LEU A 523 -13.63 12.90 5.27
CA LEU A 523 -13.16 13.93 4.34
C LEU A 523 -14.05 15.19 4.31
N LYS A 524 -15.33 15.08 4.65
CA LYS A 524 -16.25 16.24 4.70
C LYS A 524 -15.82 17.24 5.77
N TYR A 525 -15.29 16.76 6.89
CA TYR A 525 -15.07 17.56 8.09
C TYR A 525 -13.59 17.81 8.40
N THR A 526 -12.67 16.96 7.91
CA THR A 526 -11.24 17.11 8.17
C THR A 526 -10.59 18.17 7.28
N ASP A 527 -9.53 18.83 7.74
CA ASP A 527 -8.76 19.78 6.94
C ASP A 527 -7.69 19.09 6.09
N GLY A 528 -7.10 18.04 6.65
CA GLY A 528 -6.20 17.12 5.95
C GLY A 528 -6.26 15.70 6.50
N VAL A 529 -5.52 14.81 5.86
CA VAL A 529 -5.46 13.39 6.25
C VAL A 529 -4.02 12.93 6.38
N MET A 530 -3.77 11.98 7.28
CA MET A 530 -2.49 11.29 7.38
C MET A 530 -2.71 9.80 7.14
N VAL A 531 -2.06 9.27 6.11
CA VAL A 531 -1.95 7.84 5.86
C VAL A 531 -0.89 7.31 6.83
N ALA A 532 -1.33 6.88 8.01
CA ALA A 532 -0.46 6.44 9.08
C ALA A 532 -0.21 4.93 8.95
N ARG A 533 0.78 4.60 8.11
CA ARG A 533 1.03 3.25 7.59
C ARG A 533 1.50 2.23 8.63
N GLY A 534 1.99 2.71 9.77
CA GLY A 534 2.42 1.87 10.90
C GLY A 534 1.26 1.04 11.42
N ASP A 535 0.31 1.70 12.10
CA ASP A 535 -0.91 1.06 12.62
C ASP A 535 -1.81 0.54 11.50
N LEU A 536 -1.94 1.27 10.38
CA LEU A 536 -2.76 0.78 9.27
C LEU A 536 -2.27 -0.57 8.76
N GLY A 537 -0.95 -0.73 8.58
CA GLY A 537 -0.37 -1.98 8.12
C GLY A 537 -0.44 -3.13 9.14
N MET A 538 -0.82 -2.83 10.38
CA MET A 538 -1.14 -3.79 11.41
C MET A 538 -2.61 -4.19 11.36
N GLU A 539 -3.51 -3.25 11.06
CA GLU A 539 -4.96 -3.47 11.02
C GLU A 539 -5.46 -4.14 9.72
N ILE A 540 -4.78 -3.91 8.60
CA ILE A 540 -5.06 -4.58 7.32
C ILE A 540 -3.90 -5.45 6.86
N PRO A 541 -4.13 -6.43 5.95
CA PRO A 541 -3.04 -7.19 5.35
C PRO A 541 -1.95 -6.25 4.82
N SER A 542 -0.71 -6.54 5.19
CA SER A 542 0.43 -5.65 4.98
C SER A 542 0.66 -5.24 3.53
N GLU A 543 0.41 -6.18 2.63
CA GLU A 543 0.51 -6.07 1.18
C GLU A 543 -0.60 -5.21 0.55
N LYS A 544 -1.70 -4.91 1.29
CA LYS A 544 -2.79 -4.02 0.85
C LYS A 544 -2.54 -2.55 1.21
N VAL A 545 -1.53 -2.23 2.02
CA VAL A 545 -1.22 -0.84 2.44
C VAL A 545 -0.91 0.06 1.24
N ALA A 546 -0.29 -0.47 0.19
CA ALA A 546 -0.02 0.28 -1.05
C ALA A 546 -1.30 0.76 -1.74
N LEU A 547 -2.33 -0.10 -1.78
CA LEU A 547 -3.64 0.24 -2.35
C LEU A 547 -4.35 1.28 -1.48
N ALA A 548 -4.36 1.06 -0.16
CA ALA A 548 -4.93 2.01 0.80
C ALA A 548 -4.27 3.39 0.69
N GLN A 549 -2.95 3.46 0.62
CA GLN A 549 -2.22 4.72 0.45
C GLN A 549 -2.65 5.48 -0.80
N LYS A 550 -2.70 4.81 -1.96
CA LYS A 550 -3.14 5.44 -3.22
C LYS A 550 -4.59 5.90 -3.13
N MET A 551 -5.50 5.05 -2.66
CA MET A 551 -6.91 5.38 -2.50
C MET A 551 -7.11 6.62 -1.62
N LEU A 552 -6.51 6.64 -0.42
CA LEU A 552 -6.67 7.72 0.55
C LEU A 552 -6.11 9.06 0.02
N ILE A 553 -4.91 9.04 -0.58
CA ILE A 553 -4.28 10.24 -1.16
C ILE A 553 -5.11 10.76 -2.32
N THR A 554 -5.55 9.90 -3.24
CA THR A 554 -6.33 10.34 -4.40
C THR A 554 -7.68 10.94 -4.00
N LYS A 555 -8.41 10.29 -3.09
CA LYS A 555 -9.68 10.81 -2.56
C LYS A 555 -9.49 12.16 -1.85
N ALA A 556 -8.43 12.31 -1.05
CA ALA A 556 -8.10 13.59 -0.41
C ALA A 556 -7.79 14.70 -1.43
N ASN A 557 -6.96 14.40 -2.45
CA ASN A 557 -6.64 15.34 -3.52
C ASN A 557 -7.90 15.79 -4.28
N VAL A 558 -8.80 14.85 -4.62
CA VAL A 558 -10.08 15.16 -5.29
C VAL A 558 -10.97 16.04 -4.40
N ALA A 559 -10.98 15.79 -3.10
CA ALA A 559 -11.72 16.61 -2.12
C ALA A 559 -11.05 17.98 -1.83
N GLY A 560 -9.88 18.27 -2.41
CA GLY A 560 -9.12 19.48 -2.11
C GLY A 560 -8.53 19.52 -0.70
N ARG A 561 -8.38 18.35 -0.07
CA ARG A 561 -7.75 18.18 1.25
C ARG A 561 -6.30 17.74 1.07
N PHE A 562 -5.39 18.24 1.90
CA PHE A 562 -4.00 17.80 1.83
C PHE A 562 -3.85 16.40 2.46
N ALA A 563 -2.92 15.61 1.95
CA ALA A 563 -2.61 14.28 2.44
C ALA A 563 -1.14 14.16 2.85
N ILE A 564 -0.89 13.46 3.96
CA ILE A 564 0.44 13.17 4.48
C ILE A 564 0.68 11.67 4.41
N CYS A 565 1.77 11.25 3.76
CA CYS A 565 2.25 9.88 3.84
C CYS A 565 3.20 9.76 5.04
N ALA A 566 2.97 8.82 5.95
CA ALA A 566 3.71 8.75 7.22
C ALA A 566 4.19 7.34 7.58
N THR A 567 5.21 7.29 8.45
CA THR A 567 5.79 6.11 9.10
C THR A 567 6.67 5.25 8.19
N GLN A 568 7.91 4.96 8.62
CA GLN A 568 8.88 4.08 7.94
C GLN A 568 9.25 4.49 6.49
N MET A 569 9.24 5.79 6.17
CA MET A 569 9.69 6.27 4.86
C MET A 569 11.21 6.16 4.66
N LEU A 570 11.98 6.34 5.73
CA LEU A 570 13.45 6.32 5.77
C LEU A 570 13.95 5.63 7.05
N GLU A 571 13.31 4.51 7.45
CA GLU A 571 13.52 3.88 8.77
C GLU A 571 14.98 3.48 9.03
N SER A 572 15.65 2.92 8.03
CA SER A 572 17.04 2.47 8.13
C SER A 572 18.01 3.60 8.47
N MET A 573 17.63 4.86 8.19
CA MET A 573 18.46 6.03 8.49
C MET A 573 18.54 6.35 9.98
N CYS A 574 17.76 5.68 10.84
CA CYS A 574 17.95 5.76 12.28
C CYS A 574 19.32 5.21 12.71
N ASP A 575 19.82 4.19 12.01
CA ASP A 575 21.07 3.52 12.32
C ASP A 575 22.14 3.68 11.22
N ASN A 576 21.75 4.18 10.04
CA ASN A 576 22.61 4.27 8.85
C ASN A 576 22.64 5.69 8.26
N PRO A 577 23.77 6.13 7.67
CA PRO A 577 23.86 7.45 7.04
C PRO A 577 23.17 7.55 5.68
N LEU A 578 22.75 6.42 5.08
CA LEU A 578 22.11 6.36 3.77
C LEU A 578 20.86 5.48 3.83
N PRO A 579 19.78 5.85 3.12
CA PRO A 579 18.57 5.03 3.05
C PRO A 579 18.75 3.82 2.13
N THR A 580 17.89 2.83 2.31
CA THR A 580 17.76 1.71 1.38
C THR A 580 17.18 2.15 0.04
N ARG A 581 17.23 1.27 -0.98
CA ARG A 581 16.62 1.54 -2.29
C ARG A 581 15.09 1.65 -2.18
N ALA A 582 14.50 0.75 -1.42
CA ALA A 582 13.07 0.74 -1.13
C ALA A 582 12.59 2.05 -0.49
N GLU A 583 13.33 2.57 0.48
CA GLU A 583 13.02 3.84 1.16
C GLU A 583 13.09 5.05 0.23
N MET A 584 14.10 5.13 -0.65
CA MET A 584 14.16 6.19 -1.65
C MET A 584 12.99 6.14 -2.63
N LEU A 585 12.58 4.93 -3.04
CA LEU A 585 11.46 4.73 -3.96
C LEU A 585 10.12 4.96 -3.28
N ASP A 586 9.99 4.64 -1.99
CA ASP A 586 8.81 4.95 -1.18
C ASP A 586 8.55 6.46 -1.12
N VAL A 587 9.57 7.25 -0.77
CA VAL A 587 9.48 8.72 -0.76
C VAL A 587 9.10 9.27 -2.14
N ALA A 588 9.75 8.80 -3.20
CA ALA A 588 9.47 9.29 -4.55
C ALA A 588 8.03 8.97 -4.99
N ASN A 589 7.55 7.75 -4.74
CA ASN A 589 6.21 7.30 -5.13
C ASN A 589 5.08 7.87 -4.26
N ALA A 590 5.38 8.37 -3.06
CA ALA A 590 4.41 9.15 -2.30
C ALA A 590 4.20 10.56 -2.89
N VAL A 591 5.18 11.09 -3.62
CA VAL A 591 5.12 12.41 -4.27
C VAL A 591 4.51 12.33 -5.68
N PHE A 592 4.76 11.24 -6.40
CA PHE A 592 4.16 10.99 -7.72
C PHE A 592 2.68 10.65 -7.61
#